data_AF-A0A3A8F198-F1
#
_entry.id   AF-A0A3A8F198-F1
#
_cell.length_a   1.000
_cell.length_b   1.000
_cell.length_c   1.000
_cell.angle_alpha   90.00
_cell.angle_beta   90.00
_cell.angle_gamma   90.00
#
_symmetry.space_group_name_H-M   'P 1'
#
loop_
_entity.id
_entity.type
_entity.pdbx_description
1 polymer ?
#
loop_
_entity_poly.entity_id
_entity_poly.type
_entity_poly.pdbx_seq_one_letter_code
_entity_poly.pdbx_strand_id
1 'polypeptide(L)'
;MAALTIASALSPIVDVYGVGREIVQTTVNAMDAAEKERDSGADKKAWVLAFVKSFVADLGQNWERWAKVIITFIDFAKSVFNSKRYS
;
A
#
# COMPACT_ATOMS: atom_id res chain seq x y z
N MET A 1 4.30 -23.11 -5.05
CA MET A 1 3.85 -22.11 -4.06
C MET A 1 3.65 -20.79 -4.79
N ALA A 2 2.53 -20.09 -4.60
CA ALA A 2 2.38 -18.75 -5.14
C ALA A 2 3.42 -17.83 -4.49
N ALA A 3 4.03 -16.94 -5.28
CA ALA A 3 4.96 -15.94 -4.73
C ALA A 3 4.21 -15.06 -3.72
N LEU A 4 4.78 -14.88 -2.53
CA LEU A 4 4.22 -13.97 -1.52
C LEU A 4 4.11 -12.57 -2.12
N THR A 5 2.91 -12.01 -2.11
CA THR A 5 2.65 -10.62 -2.50
C THR A 5 2.37 -9.77 -1.27
N ILE A 6 2.57 -8.46 -1.35
CA ILE A 6 2.27 -7.51 -0.29
C ILE A 6 0.78 -7.57 0.05
N ALA A 7 -0.12 -7.58 -0.94
CA ALA A 7 -1.55 -7.70 -0.69
C ALA A 7 -1.91 -9.00 0.06
N SER A 8 -1.32 -10.14 -0.32
CA SER A 8 -1.55 -11.41 0.39
C SER A 8 -0.98 -11.42 1.81
N ALA A 9 0.16 -10.75 2.03
CA ALA A 9 0.80 -10.64 3.35
C ALA A 9 -0.04 -9.81 4.34
N LEU A 10 -0.74 -8.81 3.82
CA LEU A 10 -1.52 -7.82 4.59
C LEU A 10 -3.03 -8.05 4.58
N SER A 11 -3.55 -9.06 3.88
CA SER A 11 -5.01 -9.29 3.78
C SER A 11 -5.73 -9.25 5.13
N PRO A 12 -5.25 -9.94 6.20
CA PRO A 12 -5.94 -9.92 7.49
C PRO A 12 -5.99 -8.53 8.13
N ILE A 13 -5.00 -7.69 7.84
CA ILE A 13 -4.93 -6.32 8.34
C ILE A 13 -5.86 -5.41 7.53
N VAL A 14 -5.91 -5.58 6.22
CA VAL A 14 -6.81 -4.80 5.36
C VAL A 14 -8.27 -5.16 5.64
N ASP A 15 -8.58 -6.41 5.95
CA ASP A 15 -9.95 -6.87 6.20
C ASP A 15 -10.57 -6.30 7.49
N VAL A 16 -9.75 -5.88 8.46
CA VAL A 16 -10.25 -5.24 9.69
C VAL A 16 -10.47 -3.72 9.56
N TYR A 17 -10.09 -3.12 8.42
CA TYR A 17 -10.42 -1.71 8.17
C TYR A 17 -11.92 -1.54 7.89
N GLY A 18 -12.56 -0.64 8.63
CA GLY A 18 -13.90 -0.15 8.31
C GLY A 18 -13.82 0.99 7.29
N VAL A 19 -13.77 2.23 7.79
CA VAL A 19 -13.62 3.43 6.95
C VAL A 19 -12.22 3.47 6.32
N GLY A 20 -12.16 3.69 5.01
CA GLY A 20 -10.89 3.78 4.28
C GLY A 20 -10.30 2.44 3.83
N ARG A 21 -11.02 1.33 3.99
CA ARG A 21 -10.60 0.01 3.52
C ARG A 21 -10.19 0.02 2.05
N GLU A 22 -10.98 0.67 1.20
CA GLU A 22 -10.68 0.78 -0.23
C GLU A 22 -9.36 1.50 -0.50
N ILE A 23 -9.04 2.55 0.27
CA ILE A 23 -7.79 3.31 0.13
C ILE A 23 -6.59 2.45 0.52
N VAL A 24 -6.66 1.73 1.66
CA VAL A 24 -5.56 0.86 2.09
C VAL A 24 -5.42 -0.39 1.21
N GLN A 25 -6.52 -0.94 0.70
CA GLN A 25 -6.50 -2.03 -0.28
C GLN A 25 -5.85 -1.57 -1.59
N THR A 26 -6.25 -0.42 -2.12
CA THR A 26 -5.63 0.18 -3.31
C THR A 26 -4.14 0.45 -3.07
N THR A 27 -3.77 0.87 -1.86
CA THR A 27 -2.36 1.08 -1.48
C THR A 27 -1.56 -0.22 -1.57
N VAL A 28 -2.00 -1.34 -0.96
CA VAL A 28 -1.24 -2.60 -1.04
C VAL A 28 -1.18 -3.16 -2.46
N ASN A 29 -2.24 -2.97 -3.27
CA ASN A 29 -2.24 -3.36 -4.68
C ASN A 29 -1.23 -2.55 -5.50
N ALA A 30 -1.18 -1.24 -5.26
CA ALA A 30 -0.18 -0.37 -5.88
C ALA A 30 1.24 -0.73 -5.42
N MET A 31 1.44 -1.09 -4.16
CA MET A 31 2.74 -1.58 -3.68
C MET A 31 3.18 -2.86 -4.42
N ASP A 32 2.25 -3.80 -4.66
CA ASP A 32 2.54 -5.01 -5.44
C ASP A 32 2.90 -4.70 -6.90
N ALA A 33 2.26 -3.72 -7.52
CA ALA A 33 2.60 -3.26 -8.86
C ALA A 33 4.00 -2.60 -8.90
N ALA A 34 4.25 -1.70 -7.95
CA ALA A 34 5.54 -1.01 -7.83
C ALA A 34 6.69 -2.00 -7.56
N GLU A 35 6.44 -3.06 -6.80
CA GLU A 35 7.44 -4.08 -6.48
C GLU A 35 7.92 -4.83 -7.72
N LYS A 36 7.08 -4.97 -8.75
CA LYS A 36 7.39 -5.68 -10.00
C LYS A 36 8.11 -4.82 -11.04
N GLU A 37 7.80 -3.52 -11.08
CA GLU A 37 8.18 -2.65 -12.20
C GLU A 37 9.32 -1.69 -11.89
N ARG A 38 9.72 -1.56 -10.61
CA ARG A 38 10.66 -0.51 -10.18
C ARG A 38 11.84 -1.09 -9.41
N ASP A 39 12.99 -0.47 -9.57
CA ASP A 39 14.25 -0.98 -9.01
C ASP A 39 14.51 -0.45 -7.59
N SER A 40 14.19 0.82 -7.31
CA SER A 40 14.51 1.45 -6.02
C SER A 40 13.30 1.57 -5.08
N GLY A 41 13.53 1.40 -3.77
CA GLY A 41 12.49 1.54 -2.76
C GLY A 41 11.92 2.96 -2.64
N ALA A 42 12.71 3.99 -2.96
CA ALA A 42 12.26 5.37 -2.96
C ALA A 42 11.31 5.64 -4.14
N ASP A 43 11.65 5.15 -5.34
CA ASP A 43 10.82 5.30 -6.52
C ASP A 43 9.51 4.53 -6.39
N LYS A 44 9.56 3.33 -5.80
CA LYS A 44 8.36 2.55 -5.45
C LYS A 44 7.42 3.36 -4.57
N LYS A 45 7.93 3.93 -3.47
CA LYS A 45 7.11 4.71 -2.54
C LYS A 45 6.54 5.98 -3.19
N ALA A 46 7.35 6.70 -3.97
CA ALA A 46 6.90 7.91 -4.67
C ALA A 46 5.77 7.60 -5.67
N TRP A 47 5.92 6.52 -6.44
CA TRP A 47 4.90 6.10 -7.40
C TRP A 47 3.61 5.65 -6.71
N VAL A 48 3.70 4.84 -5.65
CA VAL A 48 2.53 4.40 -4.88
C VAL A 48 1.79 5.61 -4.32
N LEU A 49 2.51 6.58 -3.74
CA LEU A 49 1.90 7.80 -3.20
C LEU A 49 1.21 8.63 -4.28
N ALA A 50 1.81 8.78 -5.46
CA ALA A 50 1.19 9.49 -6.57
C ALA A 50 -0.09 8.78 -7.05
N PHE A 51 -0.04 7.46 -7.20
CA PHE A 51 -1.19 6.66 -7.63
C PHE A 51 -2.35 6.73 -6.63
N VAL A 52 -2.05 6.52 -5.33
CA VAL A 52 -3.09 6.55 -4.29
C VAL A 52 -3.62 7.98 -4.11
N LYS A 53 -2.81 9.02 -4.31
CA LYS A 53 -3.28 10.40 -4.29
C LYS A 53 -4.34 10.66 -5.36
N SER A 54 -4.12 10.20 -6.58
CA SER A 54 -5.12 10.30 -7.65
C SER A 54 -6.40 9.54 -7.27
N PHE A 55 -6.27 8.30 -6.78
CA PHE A 55 -7.41 7.51 -6.34
C PHE A 55 -8.23 8.18 -5.23
N VAL A 56 -7.57 8.75 -4.20
CA VAL A 56 -8.23 9.49 -3.12
C VAL A 56 -8.98 10.72 -3.66
N ALA A 57 -8.40 11.42 -4.64
CA ALA A 57 -9.06 12.54 -5.29
C ALA A 57 -10.30 12.10 -6.09
N ASP A 58 -10.22 10.97 -6.80
CA ASP A 58 -11.34 10.41 -7.57
C ASP A 58 -12.50 9.97 -6.66
N LEU A 59 -12.22 9.59 -5.42
CA LEU A 59 -13.22 9.32 -4.39
C LEU A 59 -13.84 10.59 -3.77
N GLY A 60 -13.42 11.79 -4.20
CA GLY A 60 -13.82 13.06 -3.61
C GLY A 60 -13.31 13.26 -2.17
N GLN A 61 -12.31 12.50 -1.74
CA GLN A 61 -11.75 12.54 -0.39
C GLN A 61 -10.64 13.58 -0.28
N ASN A 62 -10.44 14.11 0.93
CA ASN A 62 -9.35 15.06 1.17
C ASN A 62 -8.00 14.32 1.30
N TRP A 63 -7.10 14.53 0.33
CA TRP A 63 -5.75 13.97 0.34
C TRP A 63 -4.96 14.31 1.61
N GLU A 64 -5.00 15.55 2.10
CA GLU A 64 -4.23 15.99 3.27
C GLU A 64 -4.62 15.22 4.53
N ARG A 65 -5.90 14.83 4.64
CA ARG A 65 -6.40 13.96 5.71
C ARG A 65 -5.82 12.55 5.62
N TRP A 66 -5.68 12.02 4.40
CA TRP A 66 -5.28 10.64 4.15
C TRP A 66 -3.77 10.44 4.00
N ALA A 67 -3.03 11.47 3.59
CA ALA A 67 -1.61 11.39 3.23
C ALA A 67 -0.78 10.75 4.34
N LYS A 68 -0.94 11.24 5.59
CA LYS A 68 -0.19 10.71 6.74
C LYS A 68 -0.55 9.25 7.02
N VAL A 69 -1.83 8.90 6.93
CA VAL A 69 -2.31 7.52 7.15
C VAL A 69 -1.69 6.58 6.11
N ILE A 70 -1.72 6.95 4.83
CA ILE A 70 -1.19 6.15 3.74
C ILE A 70 0.33 6.00 3.85
N ILE A 71 1.07 7.09 4.12
CA ILE A 71 2.53 7.05 4.28
C ILE A 71 2.92 6.08 5.40
N THR A 72 2.30 6.20 6.58
CA THR A 72 2.55 5.30 7.71
C THR A 72 2.17 3.87 7.38
N PHE A 73 1.05 3.67 6.69
CA PHE A 73 0.59 2.34 6.29
C PHE A 73 1.55 1.68 5.29
N ILE A 74 2.12 2.40 4.32
CA ILE A 74 3.13 1.87 3.38
C ILE A 74 4.36 1.37 4.13
N ASP A 75 4.87 2.15 5.08
CA ASP A 75 6.07 1.77 5.85
C ASP A 75 5.80 0.53 6.71
N PHE A 76 4.63 0.47 7.35
CA PHE A 76 4.18 -0.71 8.08
C PHE A 76 4.00 -1.93 7.18
N ALA A 77 3.33 -1.77 6.03
CA ALA A 77 3.10 -2.84 5.06
C ALA A 77 4.41 -3.45 4.56
N LYS A 78 5.40 -2.59 4.26
CA LYS A 78 6.74 -3.02 3.89
C LYS A 78 7.42 -3.82 5.01
N SER A 79 7.28 -3.39 6.26
CA SER A 79 7.83 -4.11 7.42
C SER A 79 7.22 -5.51 7.57
N VAL A 80 5.89 -5.62 7.51
CA VAL A 80 5.17 -6.91 7.59
C VAL A 80 5.57 -7.85 6.44
N PHE A 81 5.58 -7.33 5.21
CA PHE A 81 5.97 -8.13 4.04
C PHE A 81 7.40 -8.65 4.16
N ASN A 82 8.37 -7.78 4.50
CA ASN A 82 9.76 -8.19 4.68
C ASN A 82 9.92 -9.20 5.80
N SER A 83 9.20 -9.03 6.92
CA SER A 83 9.22 -10.00 8.02
C SER A 83 8.72 -11.38 7.60
N LYS A 84 7.72 -11.47 6.72
CA LYS A 84 7.19 -12.75 6.21
C LYS A 84 8.02 -13.33 5.07
N ARG A 85 8.70 -12.48 4.29
CA ARG A 85 9.52 -12.89 3.16
C ARG A 85 10.84 -13.53 3.59
N TYR A 86 11.40 -13.07 4.71
CA TYR A 86 12.71 -13.48 5.20
C TYR A 86 12.64 -14.23 6.54
N SER A 87 11.45 -14.67 6.98
CA SER A 87 11.29 -15.62 8.10
C SER A 87 11.59 -17.05 7.63
#